data_AF-A0A534ZE17-F1
#
_entry.id   AF-A0A534ZE17-F1
#
_cell.length_a   1.000
_cell.length_b   1.000
_cell.length_c   1.000
_cell.angle_alpha   90.00
_cell.angle_beta   90.00
_cell.angle_gamma   90.00
#
_symmetry.space_group_name_H-M   'P 1'
#
loop_
_entity.id
_entity.type
_entity.pdbx_description
1 polymer ?
#
loop_
_entity_poly.entity_id
_entity_poly.type
_entity_poly.pdbx_seq_one_letter_code
_entity_poly.pdbx_strand_id
1 'polypeptide(L)'
;MTTSVADFLRLHVTALGGVVDDESGGLRALLPSDAAAALESDDDVVLATDAPPGEGAVDARLGSAFLERCIRARRARPPLAGVALPGELPRALPDDRPALLNAVRACLTLQGDEVRHATLPVTVRLEDGAEVAPLDLAAAYPVAVAPLSAAERAAAARTLQTAFRRAGPEALGTALEAIARRARRDLLRMADYYASLDAEMARAVERARSPEERTRRDAKRRLLPQDLEARRTQLCDRLAARLGAELVAATVVETEVDACEIPVRRRARATTLVLRRRAGDGVLEGPACASCAKSALHLHVCDDGLHPLCERCGRAGRLDAARCPACRPHGGRAGLALPVEDPTVTMRLGRWGEPGGGIVPAASARLCDPKQDPEGPPGNPPRRVVVGGVAGPGPVGPGRRT
;
A
#
# COMPACT_ATOMS: atom_id res chain seq x y z
N MET A 1 -9.54 11.37 -29.47
CA MET A 1 -10.07 10.86 -30.76
C MET A 1 -11.52 10.44 -30.56
N THR A 2 -12.42 10.80 -31.47
CA THR A 2 -13.78 10.24 -31.50
C THR A 2 -13.74 8.93 -32.27
N THR A 3 -13.80 7.79 -31.59
CA THR A 3 -13.92 6.48 -32.23
C THR A 3 -15.23 6.45 -33.02
N SER A 4 -15.16 6.29 -34.34
CA SER A 4 -16.36 6.24 -35.17
C SER A 4 -17.10 4.90 -34.95
N VAL A 5 -18.38 4.85 -35.30
CA VAL A 5 -19.15 3.59 -35.28
C VAL A 5 -18.53 2.55 -36.22
N ALA A 6 -17.99 3.01 -37.36
CA ALA A 6 -17.26 2.15 -38.29
C ALA A 6 -16.01 1.51 -37.64
N ASP A 7 -15.22 2.28 -36.89
CA ASP A 7 -14.03 1.76 -36.19
C ASP A 7 -14.41 0.70 -35.15
N PHE A 8 -15.47 0.95 -34.39
CA PHE A 8 -15.99 -0.03 -33.43
C PHE A 8 -16.41 -1.34 -34.12
N LEU A 9 -17.15 -1.25 -35.23
CA LEU A 9 -17.65 -2.42 -35.95
C LEU A 9 -16.52 -3.23 -36.57
N ARG A 10 -15.52 -2.57 -37.17
CA ARG A 10 -14.29 -3.25 -37.65
C ARG A 10 -13.64 -4.05 -36.54
N LEU A 11 -13.35 -3.41 -35.40
CA LEU A 11 -12.73 -4.08 -34.25
C LEU A 11 -13.58 -5.22 -33.71
N HIS A 12 -14.90 -5.04 -33.66
CA HIS A 12 -15.80 -6.06 -33.14
C HIS A 12 -15.89 -7.27 -34.07
N VAL A 13 -16.14 -7.07 -35.36
CA VAL A 13 -16.25 -8.14 -36.36
C VAL A 13 -14.93 -8.92 -36.47
N THR A 14 -13.79 -8.23 -36.50
CA THR A 14 -12.48 -8.90 -36.51
C THR A 14 -12.25 -9.72 -35.24
N ALA A 15 -12.70 -9.24 -34.07
CA ALA A 15 -12.63 -10.02 -32.83
C ALA A 15 -13.55 -11.24 -32.79
N LEU A 16 -14.57 -11.29 -33.66
CA LEU A 16 -15.41 -12.47 -33.88
C LEU A 16 -14.81 -13.44 -34.92
N GLY A 17 -13.64 -13.13 -35.48
CA GLY A 17 -13.01 -13.92 -36.55
C GLY A 17 -13.53 -13.57 -37.96
N GLY A 18 -14.29 -12.49 -38.09
CA GLY A 18 -14.77 -12.01 -39.38
C GLY A 18 -13.77 -11.11 -40.11
N VAL A 19 -13.98 -10.97 -41.42
CA VAL A 19 -13.21 -10.07 -42.30
C VAL A 19 -14.09 -8.86 -42.63
N VAL A 20 -13.52 -7.66 -42.64
CA VAL A 20 -14.24 -6.43 -42.96
C VAL A 20 -13.52 -5.69 -44.07
N ASP A 21 -14.26 -5.34 -45.11
CA ASP A 21 -13.81 -4.49 -46.20
C ASP A 21 -14.63 -3.19 -46.23
N ASP A 22 -14.01 -2.12 -46.75
CA ASP A 22 -14.69 -0.85 -46.95
C ASP A 22 -15.52 -0.87 -48.23
N GLU A 23 -16.76 -0.41 -48.13
CA GLU A 23 -17.66 -0.30 -49.26
C GLU A 23 -18.26 1.11 -49.32
N SER A 24 -18.67 1.56 -50.50
CA SER A 24 -19.23 2.90 -50.67
C SER A 24 -20.54 3.04 -49.88
N GLY A 25 -20.45 3.67 -48.70
CA GLY A 25 -21.57 3.92 -47.79
C GLY A 25 -21.58 3.08 -46.50
N GLY A 26 -20.55 2.26 -46.25
CA GLY A 26 -20.49 1.43 -45.06
C GLY A 26 -19.32 0.44 -45.04
N LEU A 27 -19.56 -0.71 -44.41
CA LEU A 27 -18.59 -1.81 -44.29
C LEU A 27 -19.22 -3.09 -44.84
N ARG A 28 -18.47 -3.91 -45.57
CA ARG A 28 -18.89 -5.28 -45.87
C ARG A 28 -18.18 -6.23 -44.93
N ALA A 29 -18.94 -7.08 -44.25
CA ALA A 29 -18.42 -8.02 -43.27
C ALA A 29 -18.73 -9.46 -43.67
N LEU A 30 -17.70 -10.29 -43.71
CA LEU A 30 -17.82 -11.74 -43.79
C LEU A 30 -17.66 -12.32 -42.38
N LEU A 31 -18.74 -12.90 -41.85
CA LEU A 31 -18.83 -13.44 -40.51
C LEU A 31 -18.73 -14.97 -40.53
N PRO A 32 -17.98 -15.58 -39.61
CA PRO A 32 -18.14 -17.00 -39.31
C PRO A 32 -19.59 -17.32 -38.93
N SER A 33 -20.11 -18.49 -39.33
CA SER A 33 -21.54 -18.80 -39.16
C SER A 33 -22.02 -18.78 -37.71
N ASP A 34 -21.14 -19.05 -36.73
CA ASP A 34 -21.44 -18.91 -35.30
C ASP A 34 -21.56 -17.43 -34.86
N ALA A 35 -20.73 -16.55 -35.43
CA ALA A 35 -20.80 -15.11 -35.21
C ALA A 35 -22.03 -14.49 -35.89
N ALA A 36 -22.34 -14.89 -37.13
CA ALA A 36 -23.52 -14.46 -37.87
C ALA A 36 -24.81 -14.86 -37.14
N ALA A 37 -24.89 -16.11 -36.69
CA ALA A 37 -26.01 -16.59 -35.86
C ALA A 37 -26.14 -15.80 -34.55
N ALA A 38 -25.02 -15.49 -33.88
CA ALA A 38 -25.03 -14.72 -32.63
C ALA A 38 -25.45 -13.25 -32.83
N LEU A 39 -25.17 -12.69 -34.00
CA LEU A 39 -25.55 -11.32 -34.37
C LEU A 39 -26.89 -11.22 -35.09
N GLU A 40 -27.57 -12.36 -35.30
CA GLU A 40 -28.80 -12.47 -36.08
C GLU A 40 -28.65 -11.79 -37.45
N SER A 41 -27.56 -12.12 -38.15
CA SER A 41 -27.24 -11.61 -39.49
C SER A 41 -26.84 -12.75 -40.41
N ASP A 42 -26.73 -12.45 -41.69
CA ASP A 42 -26.15 -13.37 -42.67
C ASP A 42 -24.61 -13.43 -42.53
N ASP A 43 -24.02 -14.49 -43.08
CA ASP A 43 -22.56 -14.71 -43.10
C ASP A 43 -21.83 -13.66 -43.99
N ASP A 44 -22.53 -13.02 -44.92
CA ASP A 44 -22.05 -11.90 -45.74
C ASP A 44 -23.03 -10.74 -45.60
N VAL A 45 -22.60 -9.67 -44.92
CA VAL A 45 -23.48 -8.57 -44.53
C VAL A 45 -22.86 -7.22 -44.87
N VAL A 46 -23.64 -6.34 -45.51
CA VAL A 46 -23.27 -4.94 -45.72
C VAL A 46 -23.85 -4.10 -44.57
N LEU A 47 -22.97 -3.40 -43.85
CA LEU A 47 -23.27 -2.60 -42.67
C LEU A 47 -23.27 -1.12 -43.03
N ALA A 48 -24.45 -0.50 -43.04
CA ALA A 48 -24.57 0.93 -43.29
C ALA A 48 -24.25 1.73 -42.02
N THR A 49 -23.13 2.45 -42.01
CA THR A 49 -22.63 3.19 -40.83
C THR A 49 -22.97 4.67 -40.84
N ASP A 50 -23.15 5.26 -42.02
CA ASP A 50 -23.28 6.71 -42.20
C ASP A 50 -24.53 7.12 -42.99
N ALA A 51 -25.06 6.23 -43.83
CA ALA A 51 -26.26 6.44 -44.63
C ALA A 51 -27.38 5.47 -44.21
N PRO A 52 -28.65 5.74 -44.54
CA PRO A 52 -29.72 4.75 -44.42
C PRO A 52 -29.35 3.47 -45.18
N PRO A 53 -29.68 2.27 -44.67
CA PRO A 53 -29.37 1.02 -45.34
C PRO A 53 -30.06 0.94 -46.71
N GLY A 54 -29.29 0.56 -47.73
CA GLY A 54 -29.82 0.17 -49.04
C GLY A 54 -30.52 -1.18 -49.00
N GLU A 55 -31.03 -1.63 -50.16
CA GLU A 55 -31.64 -2.96 -50.28
C GLU A 55 -30.60 -4.05 -49.96
N GLY A 56 -30.88 -4.86 -48.93
CA GLY A 56 -29.98 -5.91 -48.45
C GLY A 56 -28.90 -5.46 -47.45
N ALA A 57 -28.79 -4.17 -47.13
CA ALA A 57 -27.86 -3.69 -46.09
C ALA A 57 -28.52 -3.69 -44.70
N VAL A 58 -27.71 -3.95 -43.67
CA VAL A 58 -28.11 -3.88 -42.26
C VAL A 58 -27.76 -2.51 -41.69
N ASP A 59 -28.73 -1.89 -41.01
CA ASP A 59 -28.48 -0.63 -40.30
C ASP A 59 -27.51 -0.85 -39.14
N ALA A 60 -26.34 -0.25 -39.22
CA ALA A 60 -25.29 -0.35 -38.21
C ALA A 60 -24.97 1.01 -37.56
N ARG A 61 -25.83 2.01 -37.76
CA ARG A 61 -25.69 3.35 -37.16
C ARG A 61 -25.87 3.33 -35.66
N LEU A 62 -25.50 4.44 -35.02
CA LEU A 62 -25.72 4.61 -33.58
C LEU A 62 -27.21 4.45 -33.24
N GLY A 63 -27.51 3.54 -32.32
CA GLY A 63 -28.88 3.22 -31.90
C GLY A 63 -29.57 2.14 -32.74
N SER A 64 -28.89 1.55 -33.73
CA SER A 64 -29.45 0.43 -34.48
C SER A 64 -29.50 -0.87 -33.65
N ALA A 65 -30.44 -1.76 -33.98
CA ALA A 65 -30.57 -3.06 -33.31
C ALA A 65 -29.33 -3.94 -33.51
N PHE A 66 -28.68 -3.85 -34.69
CA PHE A 66 -27.46 -4.59 -34.97
C PHE A 66 -26.30 -4.14 -34.07
N LEU A 67 -26.11 -2.83 -33.92
CA LEU A 67 -25.07 -2.29 -33.04
C LEU A 67 -25.33 -2.69 -31.58
N GLU A 68 -26.59 -2.66 -31.14
CA GLU A 68 -26.97 -3.08 -29.79
C GLU A 68 -26.68 -4.58 -29.55
N ARG A 69 -26.90 -5.44 -30.55
CA ARG A 69 -26.52 -6.86 -30.49
C ARG A 69 -25.01 -7.05 -30.42
N CYS A 70 -24.23 -6.29 -31.19
CA CYS A 70 -22.76 -6.30 -31.11
C CYS A 70 -22.28 -5.94 -29.69
N ILE A 71 -22.84 -4.87 -29.11
CA ILE A 71 -22.53 -4.44 -27.74
C ILE A 71 -22.93 -5.51 -26.73
N ARG A 72 -24.11 -6.12 -26.87
CA ARG A 72 -24.61 -7.19 -25.99
C ARG A 72 -23.74 -8.45 -26.08
N ALA A 73 -23.41 -8.91 -27.28
CA ALA A 73 -22.55 -10.06 -27.50
C ALA A 73 -21.17 -9.87 -26.87
N ARG A 74 -20.61 -8.66 -26.98
CA ARG A 74 -19.35 -8.29 -26.35
C ARG A 74 -19.43 -8.28 -24.82
N ARG A 75 -20.55 -7.86 -24.25
CA ARG A 75 -20.81 -7.92 -22.79
C ARG A 75 -21.08 -9.34 -22.28
N ALA A 76 -21.59 -10.24 -23.13
CA ALA A 76 -21.99 -11.59 -22.75
C ALA A 76 -20.83 -12.60 -22.75
N ARG A 77 -19.71 -12.30 -23.41
CA ARG A 77 -18.52 -13.17 -23.38
C ARG A 77 -17.75 -12.92 -22.07
N PRO A 78 -17.58 -13.95 -21.19
CA PRO A 78 -16.60 -13.84 -20.12
C PRO A 78 -15.21 -13.66 -20.75
N PRO A 79 -14.39 -12.70 -20.29
CA PRO A 79 -13.12 -12.41 -20.93
C PRO A 79 -12.18 -13.62 -20.82
N LEU A 80 -11.99 -14.32 -21.93
CA LEU A 80 -10.99 -15.37 -22.09
C LEU A 80 -9.67 -14.72 -22.52
N ALA A 81 -8.67 -14.82 -21.66
CA ALA A 81 -7.32 -14.34 -21.90
C ALA A 81 -6.58 -15.29 -22.85
N GLY A 82 -6.20 -14.80 -24.03
CA GLY A 82 -5.20 -15.43 -24.89
C GLY A 82 -3.84 -14.74 -24.71
N VAL A 83 -2.78 -15.54 -24.55
CA VAL A 83 -1.38 -15.08 -24.49
C VAL A 83 -0.81 -15.10 -25.91
N ALA A 84 -0.21 -13.99 -26.35
CA ALA A 84 0.70 -13.97 -27.50
C ALA A 84 1.74 -12.84 -27.38
N LEU A 85 3.00 -13.17 -27.62
CA LEU A 85 4.11 -12.30 -28.01
C LEU A 85 4.93 -13.08 -29.06
N PRO A 86 5.77 -12.46 -29.94
CA PRO A 86 6.06 -11.03 -30.12
C PRO A 86 5.92 -10.52 -31.58
N GLY A 87 5.76 -9.20 -31.74
CA GLY A 87 5.89 -8.50 -33.03
C GLY A 87 5.73 -6.98 -32.86
N GLU A 88 6.71 -6.21 -33.32
CA GLU A 88 6.82 -4.74 -33.14
C GLU A 88 5.84 -3.94 -34.01
N LEU A 89 5.43 -2.76 -33.56
CA LEU A 89 5.61 -1.49 -34.29
C LEU A 89 5.26 -0.27 -33.40
N PRO A 90 5.99 0.86 -33.55
CA PRO A 90 5.74 2.11 -32.85
C PRO A 90 4.81 3.04 -33.66
N ARG A 91 4.17 4.00 -32.97
CA ARG A 91 3.93 5.37 -33.48
C ARG A 91 3.50 6.27 -32.32
N ALA A 92 4.26 7.34 -32.12
CA ALA A 92 4.09 8.33 -31.07
C ALA A 92 2.86 9.23 -31.28
N LEU A 93 2.25 9.65 -30.17
CA LEU A 93 1.37 10.82 -30.01
C LEU A 93 2.11 11.91 -29.21
N PRO A 94 1.72 13.21 -29.31
CA PRO A 94 2.44 14.31 -28.70
C PRO A 94 2.15 14.41 -27.20
N ASP A 95 3.22 14.36 -26.38
CA ASP A 95 3.30 14.58 -24.91
C ASP A 95 2.27 13.89 -23.97
N ASP A 96 1.44 12.98 -24.48
CA ASP A 96 0.74 11.97 -23.70
C ASP A 96 1.75 10.92 -23.25
N ARG A 97 2.33 11.09 -22.05
CA ARG A 97 3.15 10.03 -21.46
C ARG A 97 2.20 8.94 -20.97
N PRO A 98 2.28 7.70 -21.48
CA PRO A 98 1.55 6.60 -20.87
C PRO A 98 2.02 6.46 -19.42
N ALA A 99 1.08 6.38 -18.48
CA ALA A 99 1.42 5.99 -17.13
C ALA A 99 1.47 4.47 -17.06
N LEU A 100 2.55 3.97 -16.46
CA LEU A 100 2.68 2.57 -16.14
C LEU A 100 2.03 2.31 -14.78
N LEU A 101 0.93 1.56 -14.79
CA LEU A 101 0.29 1.03 -13.60
C LEU A 101 0.71 -0.43 -13.40
N ASN A 102 1.03 -0.80 -12.18
CA ASN A 102 1.19 -2.20 -11.79
C ASN A 102 -0.07 -2.66 -11.04
N ALA A 103 -0.79 -3.61 -11.61
CA ALA A 103 -1.72 -4.42 -10.84
C ALA A 103 -0.92 -5.55 -10.17
N VAL A 104 -0.88 -5.54 -8.85
CA VAL A 104 -0.04 -6.46 -8.08
C VAL A 104 -0.88 -7.28 -7.12
N ARG A 105 -0.54 -8.56 -6.99
CA ARG A 105 -1.09 -9.45 -5.96
C ARG A 105 0.04 -9.87 -5.00
N ALA A 106 -0.09 -9.46 -3.75
CA ALA A 106 0.79 -9.88 -2.68
C ALA A 106 0.16 -11.04 -1.91
N CYS A 107 0.94 -12.04 -1.52
CA CYS A 107 0.57 -12.98 -0.47
C CYS A 107 1.07 -12.42 0.86
N LEU A 108 0.15 -12.35 1.81
CA LEU A 108 0.39 -11.97 3.18
C LEU A 108 0.51 -13.25 3.99
N THR A 109 1.62 -13.40 4.68
CA THR A 109 1.85 -14.54 5.57
C THR A 109 1.86 -14.04 7.00
N LEU A 110 0.93 -14.55 7.80
CA LEU A 110 0.92 -14.37 9.24
C LEU A 110 1.52 -15.62 9.87
N GLN A 111 2.67 -15.47 10.50
CA GLN A 111 3.33 -16.54 11.23
C GLN A 111 3.21 -16.30 12.74
N GLY A 112 2.50 -17.22 13.41
CA GLY A 112 2.46 -17.38 14.86
C GLY A 112 2.64 -18.85 15.22
N ASP A 113 1.81 -19.38 16.12
CA ASP A 113 1.71 -20.83 16.35
C ASP A 113 1.16 -21.57 15.11
N GLU A 114 0.37 -20.87 14.30
CA GLU A 114 -0.13 -21.33 13.00
C GLU A 114 0.39 -20.38 11.91
N VAL A 115 0.60 -20.92 10.71
CA VAL A 115 0.86 -20.11 9.50
C VAL A 115 -0.48 -19.87 8.80
N ARG A 116 -0.80 -18.61 8.53
CA ARG A 116 -1.98 -18.24 7.74
C ARG A 116 -1.55 -17.41 6.54
N HIS A 117 -2.20 -17.67 5.42
CA HIS A 117 -2.00 -16.94 4.18
C HIS A 117 -3.26 -16.16 3.83
N ALA A 118 -3.09 -14.95 3.32
CA ALA A 118 -4.14 -14.15 2.70
C ALA A 118 -3.57 -13.49 1.44
N THR A 119 -4.37 -13.28 0.40
CA THR A 119 -3.91 -12.53 -0.77
C THR A 119 -4.49 -11.14 -0.76
N LEU A 120 -3.64 -10.14 -0.98
CA LEU A 120 -4.02 -8.75 -1.05
C LEU A 120 -3.80 -8.23 -2.48
N PRO A 121 -4.86 -7.87 -3.22
CA PRO A 121 -4.71 -7.13 -4.46
C PRO A 121 -4.34 -5.67 -4.13
N VAL A 122 -3.32 -5.15 -4.81
CA VAL A 122 -2.85 -3.77 -4.69
C VAL A 122 -2.54 -3.25 -6.09
N THR A 123 -3.15 -2.15 -6.49
CA THR A 123 -2.76 -1.45 -7.72
C THR A 123 -1.88 -0.27 -7.35
N VAL A 124 -0.72 -0.18 -8.00
CA VAL A 124 0.31 0.82 -7.74
C VAL A 124 0.68 1.52 -9.03
N ARG A 125 0.77 2.84 -9.00
CA ARG A 125 1.38 3.62 -10.08
C ARG A 125 2.89 3.60 -9.95
N LEU A 126 3.61 3.22 -11.01
CA LEU A 126 5.06 3.03 -10.96
C LEU A 126 5.85 4.33 -10.78
N GLU A 127 5.34 5.43 -11.34
CA GLU A 127 6.03 6.72 -11.40
C GLU A 127 6.32 7.31 -10.03
N ASP A 128 5.34 7.27 -9.12
CA ASP A 128 5.42 7.87 -7.79
C ASP A 128 5.11 6.88 -6.66
N GLY A 129 4.87 5.61 -7.01
CA GLY A 129 4.53 4.57 -6.06
C GLY A 129 3.17 4.77 -5.40
N ALA A 130 2.26 5.57 -5.99
CA ALA A 130 0.94 5.78 -5.42
C ALA A 130 0.11 4.49 -5.45
N GLU A 131 -0.51 4.12 -4.33
CA GLU A 131 -1.57 3.14 -4.36
C GLU A 131 -2.85 3.79 -4.89
N VAL A 132 -3.38 3.21 -5.97
CA VAL A 132 -4.54 3.73 -6.72
C VAL A 132 -5.71 2.77 -6.63
N ALA A 133 -6.89 3.22 -7.09
CA ALA A 133 -8.06 2.36 -7.16
C ALA A 133 -7.75 1.11 -8.01
N PRO A 134 -8.29 -0.07 -7.64
CA PRO A 134 -8.14 -1.28 -8.43
C PRO A 134 -8.45 -0.99 -9.90
N LEU A 135 -7.56 -1.44 -10.77
CA LEU A 135 -7.80 -1.37 -12.20
C LEU A 135 -8.76 -2.51 -12.57
N ASP A 136 -9.87 -2.17 -13.22
CA ASP A 136 -10.66 -3.19 -13.89
C ASP A 136 -9.90 -3.62 -15.16
N LEU A 137 -9.09 -4.67 -15.01
CA LEU A 137 -8.30 -5.23 -16.10
C LEU A 137 -9.16 -5.71 -17.27
N ALA A 138 -10.45 -6.01 -17.05
CA ALA A 138 -11.36 -6.38 -18.13
C ALA A 138 -11.82 -5.16 -18.93
N ALA A 139 -11.89 -3.98 -18.30
CA ALA A 139 -12.25 -2.71 -18.94
C ALA A 139 -11.03 -1.95 -19.50
N ALA A 140 -9.85 -2.19 -18.94
CA ALA A 140 -8.60 -1.66 -19.47
C ALA A 140 -8.18 -2.48 -20.70
N TYR A 141 -8.62 -2.05 -21.88
CA TYR A 141 -8.16 -2.59 -23.16
C TYR A 141 -7.96 -1.44 -24.15
N PRO A 142 -6.86 -1.45 -24.96
CA PRO A 142 -5.82 -2.47 -25.04
C PRO A 142 -4.75 -2.31 -23.95
N VAL A 143 -4.42 -3.40 -23.26
CA VAL A 143 -3.34 -3.45 -22.27
C VAL A 143 -2.27 -4.40 -22.76
N ALA A 144 -1.09 -3.87 -23.04
CA ALA A 144 0.11 -4.67 -23.20
C ALA A 144 0.54 -5.17 -21.81
N VAL A 145 0.71 -6.48 -21.67
CA VAL A 145 1.23 -7.09 -20.44
C VAL A 145 2.67 -7.52 -20.68
N ALA A 146 3.59 -6.94 -19.92
CA ALA A 146 5.00 -7.30 -19.92
C ALA A 146 5.45 -7.75 -18.51
N PRO A 147 6.46 -8.65 -18.42
CA PRO A 147 7.08 -8.96 -17.14
C PRO A 147 7.82 -7.74 -16.58
N LEU A 148 7.78 -7.56 -15.26
CA LEU A 148 8.52 -6.47 -14.60
C LEU A 148 10.04 -6.62 -14.78
N SER A 149 10.68 -5.53 -15.20
CA SER A 149 12.13 -5.37 -15.08
C SER A 149 12.57 -5.36 -13.61
N ALA A 150 13.87 -5.55 -13.37
CA ALA A 150 14.42 -5.53 -12.01
C ALA A 150 14.19 -4.18 -11.29
N ALA A 151 14.29 -3.07 -12.04
CA ALA A 151 14.04 -1.72 -11.50
C ALA A 151 12.56 -1.54 -11.11
N GLU A 152 11.63 -2.01 -11.94
CA GLU A 152 10.20 -1.92 -11.66
C GLU A 152 9.79 -2.82 -10.49
N ARG A 153 10.40 -4.02 -10.36
CA ARG A 153 10.23 -4.87 -9.17
C ARG A 153 10.69 -4.16 -7.90
N ALA A 154 11.85 -3.50 -7.94
CA ALA A 154 12.39 -2.77 -6.79
C ALA A 154 11.52 -1.56 -6.40
N ALA A 155 10.97 -0.85 -7.40
CA ALA A 155 10.05 0.26 -7.18
C ALA A 155 8.72 -0.24 -6.59
N ALA A 156 8.13 -1.28 -7.19
CA ALA A 156 6.89 -1.89 -6.71
C ALA A 156 7.04 -2.44 -5.28
N ALA A 157 8.16 -3.09 -4.95
CA ALA A 157 8.41 -3.66 -3.63
C ALA A 157 8.23 -2.65 -2.48
N ARG A 158 8.72 -1.40 -2.65
CA ARG A 158 8.58 -0.35 -1.61
C ARG A 158 7.12 0.06 -1.40
N THR A 159 6.36 0.25 -2.47
CA THR A 159 4.94 0.56 -2.36
C THR A 159 4.16 -0.62 -1.82
N LEU A 160 4.45 -1.84 -2.27
CA LEU A 160 3.83 -3.06 -1.76
C LEU A 160 4.06 -3.23 -0.27
N GLN A 161 5.28 -2.95 0.19
CA GLN A 161 5.58 -2.97 1.62
C GLN A 161 4.73 -1.93 2.38
N THR A 162 4.53 -0.75 1.81
CA THR A 162 3.72 0.31 2.44
C THR A 162 2.23 -0.05 2.45
N ALA A 163 1.71 -0.51 1.31
CA ALA A 163 0.33 -1.01 1.17
C ALA A 163 0.07 -2.18 2.11
N PHE A 164 1.02 -3.12 2.21
CA PHE A 164 0.99 -4.24 3.15
C PHE A 164 0.89 -3.79 4.60
N ARG A 165 1.74 -2.87 5.05
CA ARG A 165 1.70 -2.37 6.44
C ARG A 165 0.34 -1.77 6.79
N ARG A 166 -0.36 -1.22 5.80
CA ARG A 166 -1.67 -0.59 5.97
C ARG A 166 -2.82 -1.59 5.91
N ALA A 167 -2.88 -2.40 4.87
CA ALA A 167 -3.99 -3.30 4.58
C ALA A 167 -3.84 -4.67 5.24
N GLY A 168 -2.62 -5.08 5.59
CA GLY A 168 -2.34 -6.35 6.25
C GLY A 168 -3.11 -6.54 7.56
N PRO A 169 -3.12 -5.56 8.49
CA PRO A 169 -3.92 -5.66 9.71
C PRO A 169 -5.43 -5.81 9.47
N GLU A 170 -5.95 -5.22 8.40
CA GLU A 170 -7.37 -5.31 8.04
C GLU A 170 -7.68 -6.68 7.40
N ALA A 171 -6.89 -7.09 6.40
CA ALA A 171 -7.02 -8.37 5.71
C ALA A 171 -6.84 -9.57 6.64
N LEU A 172 -6.01 -9.45 7.67
CA LEU A 172 -5.74 -10.48 8.66
C LEU A 172 -6.40 -10.19 10.03
N GLY A 173 -7.31 -9.22 10.09
CA GLY A 173 -7.88 -8.69 11.33
C GLY A 173 -8.46 -9.78 12.24
N THR A 174 -9.28 -10.68 11.70
CA THR A 174 -9.88 -11.79 12.45
C THR A 174 -8.81 -12.71 13.06
N ALA A 175 -7.73 -13.00 12.33
CA ALA A 175 -6.65 -13.84 12.82
C ALA A 175 -5.82 -13.13 13.90
N LEU A 176 -5.49 -11.86 13.68
CA LEU A 176 -4.78 -11.04 14.66
C LEU A 176 -5.58 -10.89 15.96
N GLU A 177 -6.91 -10.71 15.86
CA GLU A 177 -7.78 -10.64 17.02
C GLU A 177 -7.85 -11.97 17.78
N ALA A 178 -7.91 -13.10 17.08
CA ALA A 178 -7.87 -14.42 17.69
C ALA A 178 -6.56 -14.64 18.48
N ILE A 179 -5.40 -14.26 17.90
CA ILE A 179 -4.10 -14.30 18.56
C ILE A 179 -4.10 -13.39 19.80
N ALA A 180 -4.58 -12.16 19.66
CA ALA A 180 -4.63 -11.20 20.77
C ALA A 180 -5.54 -11.68 21.93
N ARG A 181 -6.69 -12.29 21.62
CA ARG A 181 -7.58 -12.90 22.62
C ARG A 181 -6.91 -14.05 23.34
N ARG A 182 -6.20 -14.92 22.62
CA ARG A 182 -5.43 -16.02 23.23
C ARG A 182 -4.33 -15.48 24.13
N ALA A 183 -3.54 -14.51 23.66
CA ALA A 183 -2.49 -13.88 24.44
C ALA A 183 -3.01 -13.29 25.77
N ARG A 184 -4.14 -12.57 25.73
CA ARG A 184 -4.78 -12.05 26.94
C ARG A 184 -5.16 -13.15 27.92
N ARG A 185 -5.78 -14.24 27.45
CA ARG A 185 -6.16 -15.37 28.31
C ARG A 185 -4.95 -16.06 28.93
N ASP A 186 -3.89 -16.28 28.15
CA ASP A 186 -2.69 -16.96 28.62
C ASP A 186 -1.92 -16.10 29.63
N LEU A 187 -1.86 -14.78 29.44
CA LEU A 187 -1.30 -13.84 30.41
C LEU A 187 -2.09 -13.82 31.72
N LEU A 188 -3.42 -13.82 31.66
CA LEU A 188 -4.27 -13.88 32.85
C LEU A 188 -4.05 -15.18 33.62
N ARG A 189 -4.11 -16.33 32.93
CA ARG A 189 -3.84 -17.65 33.55
C ARG A 189 -2.46 -17.72 34.19
N MET A 190 -1.45 -17.12 33.56
CA MET A 190 -0.10 -17.05 34.11
C MET A 190 -0.05 -16.20 35.38
N ALA A 191 -0.72 -15.04 35.40
CA ALA A 191 -0.81 -14.21 36.59
C ALA A 191 -1.50 -14.94 37.75
N ASP A 192 -2.63 -15.60 37.48
CA ASP A 192 -3.37 -16.39 38.49
C ASP A 192 -2.52 -17.53 39.05
N TYR A 193 -1.79 -18.25 38.18
CA TYR A 193 -0.87 -19.32 38.59
C TYR A 193 0.23 -18.81 39.53
N TYR A 194 0.91 -17.72 39.18
CA TYR A 194 1.98 -17.16 40.01
C TYR A 194 1.44 -16.56 41.33
N ALA A 195 0.23 -16.01 41.33
CA ALA A 195 -0.43 -15.55 42.55
C ALA A 195 -0.74 -16.72 43.51
N SER A 196 -1.26 -17.84 42.99
CA SER A 196 -1.47 -19.06 43.77
C SER A 196 -0.15 -19.61 44.33
N LEU A 197 0.89 -19.64 43.50
CA LEU A 197 2.22 -20.09 43.89
C LEU A 197 2.83 -19.21 44.98
N ASP A 198 2.68 -17.89 44.91
CA ASP A 198 3.12 -16.96 45.95
C ASP A 198 2.41 -17.24 47.29
N ALA A 199 1.10 -17.46 47.26
CA ALA A 199 0.32 -17.79 48.46
C ALA A 199 0.72 -19.14 49.07
N GLU A 200 1.00 -20.16 48.25
CA GLU A 200 1.55 -21.44 48.71
C GLU A 200 2.94 -21.28 49.33
N MET A 201 3.82 -20.50 48.70
CA MET A 201 5.16 -20.22 49.20
C MET A 201 5.13 -19.44 50.52
N ALA A 202 4.24 -18.45 50.64
CA ALA A 202 4.01 -17.71 51.89
C ALA A 202 3.63 -18.67 53.04
N ARG A 203 2.64 -19.54 52.81
CA ARG A 203 2.24 -20.57 53.79
C ARG A 203 3.36 -21.56 54.12
N ALA A 204 4.28 -21.82 53.19
CA ALA A 204 5.43 -22.67 53.42
C ALA A 204 6.53 -21.96 54.25
N VAL A 205 6.70 -20.65 54.08
CA VAL A 205 7.59 -19.80 54.90
C VAL A 205 7.09 -19.75 56.34
N GLU A 206 5.78 -19.55 56.53
CA GLU A 206 5.13 -19.54 57.86
C GLU A 206 5.30 -20.87 58.59
N ARG A 207 5.12 -21.99 57.89
CA ARG A 207 5.25 -23.36 58.44
C ARG A 207 6.69 -23.87 58.59
N ALA A 208 7.71 -23.08 58.26
CA ALA A 208 9.11 -23.50 58.38
C ALA A 208 9.49 -23.77 59.86
N ARG A 209 10.18 -24.89 60.10
CA ARG A 209 10.54 -25.38 61.45
C ARG A 209 11.81 -24.74 61.99
N SER A 210 12.68 -24.26 61.10
CA SER A 210 13.93 -23.57 61.48
C SER A 210 14.06 -22.19 60.82
N PRO A 211 14.85 -21.28 61.42
CA PRO A 211 15.16 -19.99 60.82
C PRO A 211 15.82 -20.10 59.44
N GLU A 212 16.71 -21.08 59.27
CA GLU A 212 17.41 -21.34 58.00
C GLU A 212 16.44 -21.76 56.89
N GLU A 213 15.50 -22.67 57.20
CA GLU A 213 14.48 -23.12 56.27
C GLU A 213 13.55 -21.96 55.85
N ARG A 214 13.19 -21.10 56.80
CA ARG A 214 12.39 -19.90 56.54
C ARG A 214 13.10 -18.95 55.58
N THR A 215 14.37 -18.64 55.85
CA THR A 215 15.20 -17.76 54.99
C THR A 215 15.34 -18.32 53.59
N ARG A 216 15.60 -19.63 53.44
CA ARG A 216 15.70 -20.28 52.13
C ARG A 216 14.41 -20.20 51.32
N ARG A 217 13.25 -20.42 51.97
CA ARG A 217 11.94 -20.33 51.31
C ARG A 217 11.57 -18.89 50.94
N ASP A 218 11.84 -17.93 51.82
CA ASP A 218 11.58 -16.52 51.56
C ASP A 218 12.45 -15.99 50.41
N ALA A 219 13.74 -16.36 50.39
CA ALA A 219 14.62 -16.04 49.28
C ALA A 219 14.09 -16.56 47.93
N LYS A 220 13.58 -17.80 47.89
CA LYS A 220 12.97 -18.35 46.68
C LYS A 220 11.67 -17.63 46.30
N ARG A 221 10.83 -17.26 47.28
CA ARG A 221 9.59 -16.50 47.03
C ARG A 221 9.87 -15.14 46.39
N ARG A 222 10.92 -14.44 46.87
CA ARG A 222 11.34 -13.12 46.32
C ARG A 222 11.72 -13.15 44.85
N LEU A 223 12.02 -14.31 44.28
CA LEU A 223 12.35 -14.47 42.85
C LEU A 223 11.10 -14.59 41.95
N LEU A 224 9.93 -14.92 42.51
CA LEU A 224 8.71 -15.14 41.72
C LEU A 224 8.32 -13.97 40.80
N PRO A 225 8.44 -12.69 41.19
CA PRO A 225 8.12 -11.58 40.29
C PRO A 225 9.04 -11.51 39.07
N GLN A 226 10.34 -11.81 39.25
CA GLN A 226 11.31 -11.84 38.15
C GLN A 226 11.02 -12.99 37.20
N ASP A 227 10.70 -14.17 37.75
CA ASP A 227 10.30 -15.34 36.97
C ASP A 227 9.03 -15.07 36.15
N LEU A 228 8.01 -14.44 36.77
CA LEU A 228 6.78 -14.05 36.09
C LEU A 228 7.08 -13.10 34.93
N GLU A 229 7.88 -12.06 35.13
CA GLU A 229 8.20 -11.10 34.07
C GLU A 229 8.99 -11.76 32.91
N ALA A 230 9.93 -12.64 33.24
CA ALA A 230 10.66 -13.43 32.23
C ALA A 230 9.70 -14.31 31.41
N ARG A 231 8.74 -14.98 32.07
CA ARG A 231 7.72 -15.80 31.40
C ARG A 231 6.74 -14.98 30.59
N ARG A 232 6.34 -13.79 31.06
CA ARG A 232 5.49 -12.85 30.30
C ARG A 232 6.21 -12.41 29.03
N THR A 233 7.48 -12.02 29.12
CA THR A 233 8.28 -11.65 27.96
C THR A 233 8.39 -12.81 26.97
N GLN A 234 8.71 -14.02 27.45
CA GLN A 234 8.78 -15.22 26.61
C GLN A 234 7.44 -15.53 25.91
N LEU A 235 6.32 -15.39 26.63
CA LEU A 235 4.99 -15.60 26.06
C LEU A 235 4.66 -14.55 24.99
N CYS A 236 4.97 -13.28 25.26
CA CYS A 236 4.79 -12.19 24.30
C CYS A 236 5.64 -12.41 23.04
N ASP A 237 6.88 -12.88 23.18
CA ASP A 237 7.76 -13.16 22.04
C ASP A 237 7.27 -14.36 21.22
N ARG A 238 6.75 -15.40 21.88
CA ARG A 238 6.17 -16.57 21.21
C ARG A 238 4.87 -16.25 20.48
N LEU A 239 4.00 -15.46 21.11
CA LEU A 239 2.72 -15.04 20.54
C LEU A 239 2.84 -13.79 19.65
N ALA A 240 4.07 -13.28 19.44
CA ALA A 240 4.31 -12.18 18.54
C ALA A 240 3.99 -12.62 17.11
N ALA A 241 2.85 -12.15 16.61
CA ALA A 241 2.48 -12.26 15.21
C ALA A 241 3.55 -11.62 14.34
N ARG A 242 4.17 -12.42 13.48
CA ARG A 242 5.08 -11.95 12.43
C ARG A 242 4.29 -11.85 11.14
N LEU A 243 4.26 -10.64 10.60
CA LEU A 243 3.58 -10.35 9.35
C LEU A 243 4.63 -10.25 8.25
N GLY A 244 4.60 -11.22 7.35
CA GLY A 244 5.35 -11.30 6.11
C GLY A 244 4.50 -10.88 4.92
N ALA A 245 5.13 -10.30 3.90
CA ALA A 245 4.53 -10.12 2.59
C ALA A 245 5.50 -10.62 1.53
N GLU A 246 4.96 -11.33 0.54
CA GLU A 246 5.69 -11.79 -0.63
C GLU A 246 4.91 -11.39 -1.87
N LEU A 247 5.64 -10.88 -2.86
CA LEU A 247 5.07 -10.59 -4.18
C LEU A 247 4.85 -11.92 -4.91
N VAL A 248 3.58 -12.30 -5.11
CA VAL A 248 3.26 -13.58 -5.79
C VAL A 248 3.00 -13.39 -7.27
N ALA A 249 2.34 -12.30 -7.64
CA ALA A 249 2.11 -11.97 -9.04
C ALA A 249 2.08 -10.46 -9.23
N ALA A 250 2.58 -9.99 -10.37
CA ALA A 250 2.43 -8.62 -10.81
C ALA A 250 2.20 -8.58 -12.31
N THR A 251 1.34 -7.66 -12.71
CA THR A 251 1.01 -7.34 -14.08
C THR A 251 1.29 -5.86 -14.27
N VAL A 252 2.15 -5.53 -15.22
CA VAL A 252 2.31 -4.15 -15.69
C VAL A 252 1.21 -3.87 -16.70
N VAL A 253 0.58 -2.73 -16.54
CA VAL A 253 -0.49 -2.22 -17.37
C VAL A 253 -0.12 -0.80 -17.77
N GLU A 254 0.18 -0.63 -19.05
CA GLU A 254 0.34 0.70 -19.61
C GLU A 254 -1.05 1.28 -19.86
N THR A 255 -1.31 2.49 -19.35
CA THR A 255 -2.57 3.18 -19.57
C THR A 255 -2.29 4.63 -19.91
N GLU A 256 -3.06 5.17 -20.85
CA GLU A 256 -3.05 6.59 -21.12
C GLU A 256 -3.60 7.35 -19.91
N VAL A 257 -2.98 8.49 -19.59
CA VAL A 257 -3.45 9.36 -18.51
C VAL A 257 -3.42 10.81 -18.94
N ASP A 258 -4.47 11.54 -18.62
CA ASP A 258 -4.41 13.00 -18.64
C ASP A 258 -3.72 13.44 -17.34
N ALA A 259 -2.63 14.19 -17.43
CA ALA A 259 -1.94 14.71 -16.25
C ALA A 259 -2.12 16.24 -16.15
N CYS A 260 -2.40 16.71 -14.93
CA CYS A 260 -2.44 18.12 -14.59
C CYS A 260 -1.42 18.41 -13.50
N GLU A 261 -0.45 19.25 -13.85
CA GLU A 261 0.57 19.75 -12.91
C GLU A 261 0.05 20.97 -12.14
N ILE A 262 0.10 20.88 -10.82
CA ILE A 262 -0.33 21.92 -9.90
C ILE A 262 0.90 22.44 -9.16
N PRO A 263 1.41 23.64 -9.51
CA PRO A 263 2.50 24.24 -8.79
C PRO A 263 2.03 24.67 -7.39
N VAL A 264 2.73 24.21 -6.36
CA VAL A 264 2.47 24.56 -4.96
C VAL A 264 3.68 25.31 -4.43
N ARG A 265 3.44 26.52 -3.90
CA ARG A 265 4.48 27.36 -3.29
C ARG A 265 4.10 27.70 -1.87
N ARG A 266 5.08 27.60 -0.97
CA ARG A 266 4.93 28.04 0.42
C ARG A 266 6.26 28.57 0.91
N ARG A 267 6.26 29.83 1.40
CA ARG A 267 7.49 30.55 1.79
C ARG A 267 8.51 30.53 0.63
N ALA A 268 9.77 30.19 0.92
CA ALA A 268 10.85 30.10 -0.06
C ALA A 268 10.94 28.75 -0.81
N ARG A 269 9.94 27.87 -0.67
CA ARG A 269 9.94 26.54 -1.27
C ARG A 269 8.81 26.38 -2.29
N ALA A 270 9.06 25.56 -3.30
CA ALA A 270 8.12 25.20 -4.33
C ALA A 270 8.18 23.70 -4.60
N THR A 271 7.05 23.11 -4.96
CA THR A 271 6.93 21.74 -5.47
C THR A 271 5.82 21.71 -6.52
N THR A 272 5.77 20.65 -7.32
CA THR A 272 4.64 20.38 -8.22
C THR A 272 3.90 19.15 -7.73
N LEU A 273 2.57 19.23 -7.64
CA LEU A 273 1.70 18.08 -7.43
C LEU A 273 1.14 17.66 -8.77
N VAL A 274 1.04 16.36 -9.03
CA VAL A 274 0.49 15.85 -10.28
C VAL A 274 -0.83 15.15 -9.98
N LEU A 275 -1.94 15.73 -10.47
CA LEU A 275 -3.22 15.04 -10.57
C LEU A 275 -3.26 14.31 -11.89
N ARG A 276 -3.80 13.09 -11.89
CA ARG A 276 -3.97 12.29 -13.10
C ARG A 276 -5.42 11.90 -13.26
N ARG A 277 -5.87 11.75 -14.50
CA ARG A 277 -7.13 11.13 -14.86
C ARG A 277 -6.81 9.93 -15.72
N ARG A 278 -7.25 8.76 -15.28
CA ARG A 278 -7.02 7.51 -16.01
C ARG A 278 -7.91 7.45 -17.25
N ALA A 279 -7.33 7.11 -18.40
CA ALA A 279 -8.10 6.85 -19.60
C ALA A 279 -8.98 5.60 -19.42
N GLY A 280 -10.14 5.58 -20.06
CA GLY A 280 -11.11 4.48 -19.96
C GLY A 280 -12.16 4.70 -18.87
N ASP A 281 -11.77 4.62 -17.59
CA ASP A 281 -12.72 4.76 -16.46
C ASP A 281 -12.90 6.23 -15.99
N GLY A 282 -12.01 7.13 -16.43
CA GLY A 282 -12.06 8.54 -16.08
C GLY A 282 -11.79 8.84 -14.60
N VAL A 283 -11.30 7.86 -13.83
CA VAL A 283 -11.03 7.98 -12.40
C VAL A 283 -9.91 9.00 -12.18
N LEU A 284 -10.17 9.95 -11.27
CA LEU A 284 -9.16 10.91 -10.84
C LEU A 284 -8.28 10.33 -9.75
N GLU A 285 -6.98 10.41 -9.96
CA GLU A 285 -5.94 9.96 -9.05
C GLU A 285 -5.11 11.16 -8.59
N GLY A 286 -5.03 11.35 -7.28
CA GLY A 286 -4.12 12.33 -6.68
C GLY A 286 -2.66 11.84 -6.64
N PRO A 287 -1.73 12.72 -6.23
CA PRO A 287 -0.36 12.34 -5.92
C PRO A 287 -0.31 11.35 -4.74
N ALA A 288 0.77 10.57 -4.66
CA ALA A 288 1.04 9.68 -3.54
C ALA A 288 1.18 10.48 -2.22
N CYS A 289 0.49 10.04 -1.18
CA CYS A 289 0.81 10.48 0.19
C CYS A 289 2.25 10.07 0.54
N ALA A 290 3.11 11.03 0.88
CA ALA A 290 4.51 10.81 1.24
C ALA A 290 4.72 9.93 2.48
N SER A 291 3.66 9.64 3.25
CA SER A 291 3.72 8.78 4.43
C SER A 291 3.15 7.38 4.20
N CYS A 292 2.00 7.25 3.52
CA CYS A 292 1.29 5.98 3.37
C CYS A 292 1.10 5.53 1.92
N ALA A 293 1.69 6.25 0.97
CA ALA A 293 1.63 6.04 -0.47
C ALA A 293 0.21 6.07 -1.09
N LYS A 294 -0.88 6.23 -0.32
CA LYS A 294 -2.23 6.28 -0.88
C LYS A 294 -2.39 7.51 -1.79
N SER A 295 -2.93 7.29 -2.99
CA SER A 295 -3.44 8.38 -3.83
C SER A 295 -4.56 9.12 -3.10
N ALA A 296 -4.48 10.44 -3.02
CA ALA A 296 -5.49 11.25 -2.34
C ALA A 296 -5.74 12.58 -3.07
N LEU A 297 -7.02 12.90 -3.27
CA LEU A 297 -7.45 14.18 -3.84
C LEU A 297 -7.49 15.30 -2.79
N HIS A 298 -7.73 14.92 -1.52
CA HIS A 298 -7.66 15.84 -0.38
C HIS A 298 -6.31 15.68 0.32
N LEU A 299 -5.46 16.68 0.16
CA LEU A 299 -4.08 16.67 0.64
C LEU A 299 -3.82 17.82 1.60
N HIS A 300 -3.02 17.51 2.61
CA HIS A 300 -2.28 18.48 3.38
C HIS A 300 -0.84 18.52 2.85
N VAL A 301 -0.23 19.70 2.83
CA VAL A 301 1.16 19.87 2.42
C VAL A 301 1.94 20.34 3.64
N CYS A 302 3.02 19.64 4.00
CA CYS A 302 3.79 20.02 5.19
C CYS A 302 4.54 21.34 4.98
N ASP A 303 4.78 22.05 6.08
CA ASP A 303 5.27 23.43 6.08
C ASP A 303 6.71 23.56 5.58
N ASP A 304 7.52 22.53 5.84
CA ASP A 304 8.94 22.54 5.58
C ASP A 304 9.28 21.77 4.30
N GLY A 305 8.94 20.49 4.22
CA GLY A 305 9.29 19.63 3.08
C GLY A 305 8.35 19.74 1.88
N LEU A 306 7.20 20.44 2.00
CA LEU A 306 6.10 20.38 1.03
C LEU A 306 5.64 18.96 0.69
N HIS A 307 5.79 18.01 1.62
CA HIS A 307 5.36 16.64 1.41
C HIS A 307 3.83 16.56 1.32
N PRO A 308 3.26 15.96 0.25
CA PRO A 308 1.83 15.72 0.16
C PRO A 308 1.42 14.62 1.13
N LEU A 309 0.40 14.87 1.95
CA LEU A 309 -0.10 13.94 2.96
C LEU A 309 -1.61 13.82 2.82
N CYS A 310 -2.13 12.60 2.78
CA CYS A 310 -3.58 12.39 2.78
C CYS A 310 -4.20 12.88 4.09
N GLU A 311 -5.52 13.07 4.11
CA GLU A 311 -6.27 13.52 5.29
C GLU A 311 -5.91 12.76 6.57
N ARG A 312 -5.80 11.42 6.50
CA ARG A 312 -5.43 10.58 7.66
C ARG A 312 -4.03 10.89 8.19
N CYS A 313 -3.05 11.05 7.30
CA CYS A 313 -1.66 11.33 7.67
C CYS A 313 -1.43 12.81 8.06
N GLY A 314 -2.30 13.71 7.58
CA GLY A 314 -2.20 15.15 7.80
C GLY A 314 -3.06 15.71 8.93
N ARG A 315 -3.93 14.90 9.57
CA ARG A 315 -4.89 15.32 10.62
C ARG A 315 -4.29 16.02 11.85
N ALA A 316 -2.96 16.07 12.01
CA ALA A 316 -2.27 16.61 13.19
C ALA A 316 -2.17 18.16 13.28
N GLY A 317 -3.00 18.91 12.56
CA GLY A 317 -2.93 20.38 12.55
C GLY A 317 -1.74 20.90 11.72
N ARG A 318 -1.01 21.91 12.20
CA ARG A 318 0.20 22.39 11.49
C ARG A 318 1.25 21.28 11.42
N LEU A 319 1.62 20.92 10.19
CA LEU A 319 2.59 19.86 9.88
C LEU A 319 3.97 20.49 9.63
N ASP A 320 4.70 20.79 10.70
CA ASP A 320 6.12 21.13 10.60
C ASP A 320 7.00 19.86 10.47
N ALA A 321 8.30 20.02 10.30
CA ALA A 321 9.27 18.94 10.19
C ALA A 321 9.31 18.06 11.44
N ALA A 322 8.87 18.56 12.60
CA ALA A 322 8.83 17.78 13.83
C ALA A 322 7.64 16.81 13.89
N ARG A 323 6.54 17.17 13.21
CA ARG A 323 5.27 16.42 13.22
C ARG A 323 4.97 15.69 11.92
N CYS A 324 5.60 16.08 10.81
CA CYS A 324 5.38 15.47 9.52
C CYS A 324 6.00 14.05 9.48
N PRO A 325 5.20 12.99 9.28
CA PRO A 325 5.69 11.62 9.23
C PRO A 325 6.61 11.33 8.03
N ALA A 326 6.59 12.19 7.00
CA ALA A 326 7.51 12.11 5.87
C ALA A 326 8.84 12.84 6.14
N CYS A 327 8.83 13.96 6.88
CA CYS A 327 10.08 14.65 7.30
C CYS A 327 10.82 13.85 8.38
N ARG A 328 10.07 13.21 9.27
CA ARG A 328 10.55 12.27 10.26
C ARG A 328 9.89 10.93 9.97
N PRO A 329 10.40 10.17 8.98
CA PRO A 329 10.02 8.77 8.89
C PRO A 329 10.38 8.20 10.24
N HIS A 330 9.37 7.86 11.05
CA HIS A 330 9.58 7.48 12.43
C HIS A 330 10.71 6.44 12.48
N GLY A 331 11.86 6.86 12.99
CA GLY A 331 13.02 5.99 13.15
C GLY A 331 12.56 4.75 13.90
N GLY A 332 12.77 3.58 13.30
CA GLY A 332 12.13 2.37 13.74
C GLY A 332 12.38 2.01 15.20
N ARG A 333 11.46 1.20 15.75
CA ARG A 333 11.94 -0.10 16.19
C ARG A 333 12.49 -0.78 14.93
N ALA A 334 13.81 -0.70 14.72
CA ALA A 334 14.61 -1.36 13.67
C ALA A 334 13.79 -2.11 12.61
N GLY A 335 13.19 -1.36 11.69
CA GLY A 335 12.67 -1.91 10.44
C GLY A 335 13.83 -1.91 9.46
N LEU A 336 14.58 -3.00 9.47
CA LEU A 336 15.47 -3.47 8.41
C LEU A 336 15.28 -2.72 7.08
N ALA A 337 16.20 -1.81 6.77
CA ALA A 337 16.55 -1.55 5.38
C ALA A 337 17.31 -2.80 4.93
N LEU A 338 16.60 -3.76 4.34
CA LEU A 338 17.21 -4.90 3.69
C LEU A 338 17.58 -4.54 2.25
N PRO A 339 18.72 -5.03 1.74
CA PRO A 339 18.99 -5.03 0.31
C PRO A 339 17.85 -5.73 -0.43
N VAL A 340 17.54 -5.26 -1.63
CA VAL A 340 16.40 -5.63 -2.48
C VAL A 340 16.43 -7.11 -2.95
N GLU A 341 17.35 -7.92 -2.44
CA GLU A 341 17.55 -9.31 -2.86
C GLU A 341 16.69 -10.33 -2.09
N ASP A 342 16.02 -9.93 -1.00
CA ASP A 342 15.11 -10.82 -0.25
C ASP A 342 13.77 -10.11 0.06
N PRO A 343 12.65 -10.48 -0.59
CA PRO A 343 11.36 -9.81 -0.41
C PRO A 343 10.65 -10.12 0.92
N THR A 344 11.26 -10.87 1.84
CA THR A 344 10.63 -11.19 3.14
C THR A 344 10.66 -10.02 4.13
N VAL A 345 9.65 -9.16 4.07
CA VAL A 345 9.45 -8.09 5.07
C VAL A 345 8.82 -8.68 6.34
N THR A 346 9.59 -8.84 7.42
CA THR A 346 9.03 -9.22 8.73
C THR A 346 8.62 -7.98 9.53
N MET A 347 7.31 -7.72 9.65
CA MET A 347 6.78 -6.71 10.57
C MET A 347 6.45 -7.35 11.92
N ARG A 348 7.08 -6.85 13.00
CA ARG A 348 6.71 -7.18 14.39
C ARG A 348 5.69 -6.16 14.87
N LEU A 349 4.48 -6.60 15.19
CA LEU A 349 3.52 -5.75 15.89
C LEU A 349 4.10 -5.40 17.27
N GLY A 350 4.10 -4.11 17.62
CA GLY A 350 4.69 -3.61 18.86
C GLY A 350 4.09 -4.24 20.12
N ARG A 351 4.84 -4.15 21.24
CA ARG A 351 4.33 -4.52 22.57
C ARG A 351 3.03 -3.76 22.80
N TRP A 352 1.93 -4.48 23.03
CA TRP A 352 0.65 -3.88 23.43
C TRP A 352 0.87 -3.15 24.75
N GLY A 353 0.74 -1.82 24.72
CA GLY A 353 0.85 -0.95 25.88
C GLY A 353 -0.30 -1.16 26.85
N GLU A 354 0.01 -0.94 28.13
CA GLU A 354 -0.89 -1.05 29.28
C GLU A 354 -2.18 -0.23 29.12
N PRO A 355 -3.30 -0.64 29.74
CA PRO A 355 -4.54 0.12 29.74
C PRO A 355 -4.43 1.33 30.67
N GLY A 356 -4.01 2.48 30.12
CA GLY A 356 -3.90 3.74 30.83
C GLY A 356 -4.42 4.91 30.00
N GLY A 357 -5.72 4.91 29.71
CA GLY A 357 -6.40 5.97 28.96
C GLY A 357 -7.80 6.18 29.50
N GLY A 358 -7.89 6.64 30.75
CA GLY A 358 -9.15 7.07 31.35
C GLY A 358 -9.67 8.33 30.66
N ILE A 359 -10.89 8.25 30.16
CA ILE A 359 -11.69 9.41 29.76
C ILE A 359 -11.99 10.20 31.04
N VAL A 360 -11.45 11.41 31.17
CA VAL A 360 -11.89 12.38 32.18
C VAL A 360 -12.85 13.35 31.48
N PRO A 361 -14.11 13.49 31.91
CA PRO A 361 -14.98 14.50 31.36
C PRO A 361 -14.58 15.88 31.87
N ALA A 362 -14.65 16.85 30.95
CA ALA A 362 -14.34 18.25 31.19
C ALA A 362 -15.28 18.89 32.22
N ALA A 363 -14.68 19.56 33.21
CA ALA A 363 -15.32 20.64 33.94
C ALA A 363 -14.41 21.88 33.91
N SER A 364 -14.85 22.88 33.15
CA SER A 364 -14.53 24.31 33.28
C SER A 364 -14.89 24.84 34.68
N ALA A 365 -14.37 25.93 35.25
CA ALA A 365 -13.20 26.79 35.06
C ALA A 365 -13.28 27.87 36.17
N ARG A 366 -12.13 28.48 36.50
CA ARG A 366 -11.92 29.79 37.18
C ARG A 366 -12.00 29.85 38.72
N LEU A 367 -10.92 30.28 39.38
CA LEU A 367 -10.65 31.70 39.72
C LEU A 367 -9.25 31.87 40.34
N CYS A 368 -8.73 33.10 40.22
CA CYS A 368 -7.42 33.66 40.62
C CYS A 368 -7.08 33.42 42.12
N ASP A 369 -5.83 33.48 42.60
CA ASP A 369 -4.90 34.63 42.62
C ASP A 369 -3.45 34.24 43.04
N PRO A 370 -2.47 35.16 42.96
CA PRO A 370 -1.02 34.88 42.96
C PRO A 370 -0.31 35.17 44.30
N LYS A 371 0.98 34.78 44.33
CA LYS A 371 2.15 35.26 45.12
C LYS A 371 2.79 34.15 45.97
N GLN A 372 4.06 33.86 45.70
CA GLN A 372 5.21 34.32 46.50
C GLN A 372 6.48 33.59 46.04
N ASP A 373 7.49 34.34 45.59
CA ASP A 373 8.89 33.92 45.56
C ASP A 373 9.41 33.76 47.01
N PRO A 374 10.46 32.95 47.24
CA PRO A 374 11.76 33.62 47.39
C PRO A 374 12.97 32.88 46.81
N GLU A 375 13.96 33.74 46.57
CA GLU A 375 15.39 33.62 46.26
C GLU A 375 16.17 32.39 46.81
N GLY A 376 17.15 31.92 46.01
CA GLY A 376 18.28 31.10 46.48
C GLY A 376 19.21 30.62 45.33
N PRO A 377 20.54 30.47 45.53
CA PRO A 377 21.59 31.02 44.65
C PRO A 377 22.27 30.01 43.67
N PRO A 378 23.22 30.45 42.80
CA PRO A 378 23.61 29.71 41.59
C PRO A 378 24.78 28.73 41.81
N GLY A 379 24.64 27.53 41.23
CA GLY A 379 25.69 26.50 41.19
C GLY A 379 26.42 26.42 39.84
N ASN A 380 27.74 26.54 39.89
CA ASN A 380 28.71 26.51 38.78
C ASN A 380 28.57 25.36 37.76
N PRO A 381 28.93 25.58 36.47
CA PRO A 381 29.05 24.51 35.48
C PRO A 381 30.41 23.77 35.55
N PRO A 382 30.48 22.48 35.19
CA PRO A 382 31.74 21.78 35.08
C PRO A 382 32.52 22.13 33.80
N ARG A 383 33.82 22.27 34.04
CA ARG A 383 34.98 22.52 33.17
C ARG A 383 35.00 21.78 31.83
N ARG A 384 35.34 22.55 30.78
CA ARG A 384 35.96 22.06 29.54
C ARG A 384 37.32 21.40 29.85
N VAL A 385 37.52 20.18 29.34
CA VAL A 385 38.85 19.60 29.18
C VAL A 385 39.36 19.97 27.80
N VAL A 386 40.48 20.68 27.79
CA VAL A 386 41.33 20.91 26.62
C VAL A 386 42.40 19.82 26.63
N VAL A 387 42.50 19.05 25.54
CA VAL A 387 43.74 18.36 25.19
C VAL A 387 44.05 18.78 23.75
N GLY A 388 45.17 19.47 23.60
CA GLY A 388 45.68 19.95 22.32
C GLY A 388 46.71 19.00 21.71
N GLY A 389 46.79 19.08 20.38
CA GLY A 389 47.98 18.89 19.56
C GLY A 389 48.51 17.45 19.40
N VAL A 390 49.26 17.06 18.37
CA VAL A 390 49.87 17.66 17.16
C VAL A 390 50.18 16.40 16.29
N ALA A 391 49.96 16.28 14.99
CA ALA A 391 50.86 16.68 13.90
C ALA A 391 50.42 15.92 12.62
N GLY A 392 50.37 16.61 11.47
CA GLY A 392 50.42 15.98 10.14
C GLY A 392 51.84 15.50 9.80
N PRO A 393 52.06 14.74 8.71
CA PRO A 393 51.97 15.23 7.32
C PRO A 393 51.23 14.21 6.40
N GLY A 394 50.90 14.38 5.13
CA GLY A 394 51.22 15.30 4.03
C GLY A 394 50.57 14.69 2.75
N PRO A 395 50.54 15.39 1.60
CA PRO A 395 49.63 15.06 0.49
C PRO A 395 50.23 14.05 -0.50
N VAL A 396 49.37 13.16 -1.04
CA VAL A 396 49.69 12.30 -2.19
C VAL A 396 49.10 12.92 -3.44
N GLY A 397 49.96 13.34 -4.36
CA GLY A 397 49.61 13.84 -5.69
C GLY A 397 49.29 12.73 -6.70
N PRO A 398 48.82 13.09 -7.91
CA PRO A 398 48.25 12.16 -8.87
C PRO A 398 49.31 11.53 -9.78
N GLY A 399 49.26 10.20 -9.93
CA GLY A 399 50.06 9.46 -10.89
C GLY A 399 49.42 9.46 -12.29
N ARG A 400 50.22 9.81 -13.31
CA ARG A 400 49.89 9.64 -14.73
C ARG A 400 51.08 8.98 -15.44
N ARG A 401 50.72 8.06 -16.35
CA ARG A 401 51.46 7.46 -17.49
C ARG A 401 52.42 6.31 -17.20
N THR A 402 52.15 5.16 -17.82
CA THR A 402 52.65 4.83 -19.17
C THR A 402 51.52 4.25 -20.00
#